data_AF-B1SXR0-F1
#
_entry.id   AF-B1SXR0-F1
#
_cell.length_a   1.000
_cell.length_b   1.000
_cell.length_c   1.000
_cell.angle_alpha   90.00
_cell.angle_beta   90.00
_cell.angle_gamma   90.00
#
_symmetry.space_group_name_H-M   'P 1'
#
loop_
_entity.id
_entity.type
_entity.pdbx_description
1 polymer ?
#
loop_
_entity_poly.entity_id
_entity_poly.type
_entity_poly.pdbx_seq_one_letter_code
_entity_poly.pdbx_strand_id
1 'polypeptide(L)'
;MRADDATRDAYEQALRQIVDEVSSGLGDTPDDDRAIAFLALLSGGVTLARAVRDPELAQRIADAVGRYAVVIAERTDVQPEQQA
;
A
#
# COMPACT_ATOMS: atom_id res chain seq x y z
N MET A 1 4.81 -22.94 10.39
CA MET A 1 5.25 -23.56 9.13
C MET A 1 5.37 -22.48 8.07
N ARG A 2 6.48 -22.41 7.34
CA ARG A 2 6.65 -21.47 6.22
C ARG A 2 6.18 -22.16 4.93
N ALA A 3 5.62 -21.41 3.98
CA ALA A 3 5.22 -21.95 2.69
C ALA A 3 6.43 -22.46 1.89
N ASP A 4 6.19 -23.38 0.95
CA ASP A 4 7.21 -23.89 0.01
C ASP A 4 7.60 -22.84 -1.04
N ASP A 5 8.67 -23.11 -1.78
CA ASP A 5 9.23 -22.17 -2.75
C ASP A 5 8.25 -21.91 -3.90
N ALA A 6 7.56 -22.94 -4.40
CA ALA A 6 6.56 -22.77 -5.46
C ALA A 6 5.43 -21.80 -5.07
N THR A 7 4.95 -21.88 -3.83
CA THR A 7 3.93 -20.97 -3.30
C THR A 7 4.47 -19.55 -3.16
N ARG A 8 5.72 -19.40 -2.73
CA ARG A 8 6.36 -18.08 -2.58
C ARG A 8 6.56 -17.42 -3.94
N ASP A 9 7.01 -18.18 -4.93
CA ASP A 9 7.23 -17.68 -6.29
C ASP A 9 5.91 -17.25 -6.93
N ALA A 10 4.84 -18.04 -6.77
CA ALA A 10 3.51 -17.69 -7.26
C ALA A 10 2.97 -16.41 -6.60
N TYR A 11 3.15 -16.28 -5.27
CA TYR A 11 2.78 -15.06 -4.55
C TYR A 11 3.56 -13.84 -5.04
N GLU A 12 4.88 -13.99 -5.22
CA GLU A 12 5.75 -12.92 -5.67
C GLU A 12 5.38 -12.45 -7.09
N GLN A 13 5.07 -13.39 -8.00
CA GLN A 13 4.62 -13.07 -9.35
C GLN A 13 3.30 -12.31 -9.33
N ALA A 14 2.32 -12.76 -8.55
CA ALA A 14 1.04 -12.07 -8.42
C ALA A 14 1.21 -10.67 -7.78
N LEU A 15 2.07 -10.55 -6.76
CA LEU A 15 2.35 -9.26 -6.12
C LEU A 15 2.96 -8.26 -7.10
N ARG A 16 3.92 -8.68 -7.93
CA ARG A 16 4.50 -7.82 -8.97
C ARG A 16 3.43 -7.29 -9.93
N GLN A 17 2.56 -8.16 -10.43
CA GLN A 17 1.47 -7.75 -11.33
C GLN A 17 0.55 -6.71 -10.69
N ILE A 18 0.26 -6.83 -9.39
CA ILE A 18 -0.54 -5.87 -8.66
C ILE A 18 0.22 -4.55 -8.47
N VAL A 19 1.52 -4.60 -8.18
CA VAL A 19 2.36 -3.40 -8.05
C VAL A 19 2.38 -2.64 -9.38
N ASP A 20 2.62 -3.32 -10.50
CA ASP A 20 2.66 -2.70 -11.84
C ASP A 20 1.33 -2.01 -12.19
N GLU A 21 0.20 -2.66 -11.90
CA GLU A 21 -1.13 -2.10 -12.15
C GLU A 21 -1.41 -0.87 -11.26
N VAL A 22 -1.08 -0.96 -9.96
CA VAL A 22 -1.29 0.13 -9.02
C VAL A 22 -0.35 1.30 -9.32
N SER A 23 0.92 1.05 -9.62
CA SER A 23 1.89 2.10 -9.92
C SER A 23 1.48 2.90 -11.14
N SER A 24 0.94 2.22 -12.16
CA SER A 24 0.36 2.84 -13.36
C SER A 24 -0.93 3.64 -13.08
N GLY A 25 -1.66 3.32 -12.02
CA GLY A 25 -2.93 3.97 -11.66
C GLY A 25 -2.82 5.12 -10.65
N LEU A 26 -1.68 5.30 -9.99
CA LEU A 26 -1.49 6.30 -8.92
C LEU A 26 -1.06 7.70 -9.41
N GLY A 27 -0.68 7.83 -10.68
CA GLY A 27 -0.25 9.11 -11.26
C GLY A 27 0.13 8.99 -12.73
N ASP A 28 0.60 10.10 -13.31
CA ASP A 28 1.00 10.15 -14.74
C ASP A 28 2.28 9.35 -15.04
N THR A 29 3.13 9.14 -14.02
CA THR A 29 4.36 8.35 -14.12
C THR A 29 4.31 7.20 -13.10
N PRO A 30 4.59 5.95 -13.52
CA PRO A 30 4.63 4.81 -12.61
C PRO A 30 5.65 4.99 -11.48
N ASP A 31 5.22 4.71 -10.24
CA ASP A 31 6.04 4.72 -9.03
C ASP A 31 5.75 3.46 -8.19
N ASP A 32 6.61 2.45 -8.33
CA ASP A 32 6.47 1.16 -7.67
C ASP A 32 6.65 1.26 -6.15
N ASP A 33 7.54 2.13 -5.67
CA ASP A 33 7.77 2.31 -4.23
C ASP A 33 6.51 2.89 -3.57
N ARG A 34 5.85 3.84 -4.24
CA ARG A 34 4.57 4.39 -3.80
C ARG A 34 3.45 3.36 -3.84
N ALA A 35 3.37 2.53 -4.89
CA ALA A 35 2.41 1.45 -4.98
C ALA A 35 2.61 0.40 -3.87
N ILE A 36 3.85 0.00 -3.61
CA ILE A 36 4.21 -0.91 -2.51
C ILE A 36 3.82 -0.31 -1.16
N ALA A 37 4.13 0.96 -0.91
CA ALA A 37 3.76 1.63 0.34
C ALA A 37 2.24 1.70 0.52
N PHE A 38 1.49 2.00 -0.54
CA PHE A 38 0.03 2.02 -0.54
C PHE A 38 -0.56 0.65 -0.20
N LEU A 39 -0.12 -0.41 -0.89
CA LEU A 39 -0.56 -1.78 -0.66
C LEU A 39 -0.20 -2.29 0.74
N ALA A 40 0.99 -1.97 1.23
CA ALA A 40 1.44 -2.32 2.57
C ALA A 40 0.61 -1.63 3.65
N LEU A 41 0.29 -0.34 3.48
CA LEU A 41 -0.56 0.41 4.41
C LEU A 41 -1.97 -0.22 4.50
N LEU A 42 -2.59 -0.53 3.36
CA LEU A 42 -3.93 -1.11 3.32
C LEU A 42 -3.97 -2.52 3.91
N SER A 43 -3.08 -3.42 3.46
CA SER A 43 -3.05 -4.81 3.93
C SER A 43 -2.65 -4.92 5.41
N GLY A 44 -1.67 -4.12 5.85
CA GLY A 44 -1.27 -4.01 7.25
C GLY A 44 -2.37 -3.40 8.12
N GLY A 45 -3.06 -2.38 7.62
CA GLY A 45 -4.20 -1.74 8.27
C GLY A 45 -5.34 -2.71 8.56
N VAL A 46 -5.76 -3.49 7.57
CA VAL A 46 -6.77 -4.55 7.74
C VAL A 46 -6.31 -5.60 8.77
N THR A 47 -5.03 -5.98 8.72
CA THR A 47 -4.46 -6.95 9.68
C THR A 47 -4.53 -6.43 11.11
N LEU A 48 -4.15 -5.17 11.34
CA LEU A 48 -4.22 -4.52 12.67
C LEU A 48 -5.66 -4.38 13.16
N ALA A 49 -6.58 -3.92 12.30
CA ALA A 49 -7.99 -3.75 12.66
C ALA A 49 -8.65 -5.08 13.06
N ARG A 50 -8.27 -6.20 12.44
CA ARG A 50 -8.78 -7.54 12.78
C ARG A 50 -8.14 -8.15 14.04
N ALA A 51 -6.96 -7.67 14.43
CA ALA A 51 -6.24 -8.19 15.59
C ALA A 51 -6.76 -7.62 16.92
N VAL A 52 -7.42 -6.47 16.91
CA VAL A 52 -7.93 -5.81 18.12
C VAL A 52 -9.34 -6.31 18.47
N ARG A 53 -9.63 -6.45 19.77
CA ARG A 53 -10.95 -6.88 20.28
C ARG A 53 -11.94 -5.72 20.44
N ASP A 54 -11.41 -4.51 20.62
CA ASP A 54 -12.22 -3.31 20.79
C ASP A 54 -12.72 -2.82 19.43
N PRO A 55 -14.06 -2.82 19.19
CA PRO A 55 -14.62 -2.40 17.92
C PRO A 55 -14.39 -0.92 17.62
N GLU A 56 -14.30 -0.05 18.63
CA GLU A 56 -14.05 1.38 18.41
C GLU A 56 -12.61 1.61 17.95
N LEU A 57 -11.66 0.88 18.54
CA LEU A 57 -10.27 0.91 18.09
C LEU A 57 -10.10 0.32 16.68
N ALA A 58 -10.80 -0.77 16.36
CA ALA A 58 -10.80 -1.36 15.02
C ALA A 58 -11.27 -0.34 13.97
N GLN A 59 -12.36 0.37 14.26
CA GLN A 59 -12.89 1.41 13.38
C GLN A 59 -11.89 2.57 13.24
N ARG A 60 -11.30 3.05 14.33
CA ARG A 60 -10.27 4.10 14.28
C ARG A 60 -9.06 3.71 13.43
N ILE A 61 -8.64 2.44 13.47
CA ILE A 61 -7.56 1.94 12.61
C ILE A 61 -7.98 2.02 11.14
N ALA A 62 -9.17 1.54 10.78
CA ALA A 62 -9.68 1.58 9.42
C ALA A 62 -9.78 3.03 8.89
N ASP A 63 -10.32 3.95 9.70
CA ASP A 63 -10.44 5.37 9.34
C ASP A 63 -9.08 6.05 9.17
N ALA A 64 -8.11 5.74 10.03
CA ALA A 64 -6.75 6.27 9.90
C ALA A 64 -6.08 5.76 8.62
N VAL A 65 -6.14 4.45 8.37
CA VAL A 65 -5.59 3.81 7.16
C VAL A 65 -6.19 4.42 5.91
N GLY A 66 -7.52 4.57 5.85
CA GLY A 66 -8.20 5.19 4.70
C GLY A 66 -7.73 6.61 4.42
N ARG A 67 -7.63 7.47 5.45
CA ARG A 67 -7.14 8.85 5.29
C ARG A 67 -5.70 8.91 4.77
N TYR A 68 -4.80 8.11 5.31
CA TYR A 68 -3.40 8.13 4.87
C TYR A 68 -3.19 7.43 3.52
N ALA A 69 -4.05 6.46 3.16
CA ALA A 69 -4.06 5.86 1.84
C ALA A 69 -4.40 6.92 0.76
N VAL A 70 -5.38 7.79 1.01
CA VAL A 70 -5.68 8.93 0.12
C VAL A 70 -4.47 9.85 -0.05
N VAL A 71 -3.78 10.19 1.04
CA VAL A 71 -2.56 11.02 0.95
C VAL A 71 -1.48 10.37 0.09
N ILE A 72 -1.27 9.06 0.22
CA ILE A 72 -0.34 8.33 -0.66
C ILE A 72 -0.86 8.35 -2.10
N ALA A 73 -2.16 8.18 -2.32
CA ALA A 73 -2.77 8.15 -3.66
C ALA A 73 -2.85 9.52 -4.36
N GLU A 74 -2.80 10.61 -3.62
CA GLU A 74 -2.88 11.98 -4.15
C GLU A 74 -1.52 12.69 -4.23
N ARG A 75 -0.41 12.06 -3.81
CA ARG A 75 0.94 12.63 -3.95
C ARG A 75 1.14 13.09 -5.41
N THR A 76 1.08 14.41 -5.57
CA THR A 76 1.46 15.13 -6.78
C THR A 76 2.87 15.61 -6.50
N ASP A 77 3.83 15.18 -7.30
CA ASP A 77 5.23 15.49 -7.07
C ASP A 77 5.43 17.02 -7.03
N VAL A 78 5.85 17.54 -5.87
CA VAL A 78 6.43 18.88 -5.83
C VAL A 78 7.84 18.72 -6.36
N GLN A 79 8.07 19.13 -7.61
CA GLN A 79 9.41 19.23 -8.18
C GLN A 79 10.27 20.12 -7.27
N PRO A 80 11.43 19.65 -6.79
CA PRO A 80 12.35 20.53 -6.08
C PRO A 80 12.81 21.60 -7.06
N GLU A 81 12.47 22.86 -6.79
CA GLU A 81 13.00 24.00 -7.53
C GLU A 81 14.53 23.87 -7.59
N GLN A 82 15.06 23.67 -8.80
CA GLN A 82 16.48 23.79 -9.06
C GLN A 82 16.86 25.23 -8.71
N GLN A 83 17.48 25.41 -7.54
CA GLN A 83 18.05 26.69 -7.14
C GLN A 83 19.14 27.05 -8.15
N ALA A 84 18.86 28.13 -8.89
CA ALA A 84 19.71 28.75 -9.90
C ALA A 84 20.97 29.41 -9.30
#